data_AF-W7JSN4-F1
#
_entry.id   AF-W7JSN4-F1
#
_cell.length_a   1.000
_cell.length_b   1.000
_cell.length_c   1.000
_cell.angle_alpha   90.00
_cell.angle_beta   90.00
_cell.angle_gamma   90.00
#
_symmetry.space_group_name_H-M   'P 1'
#
loop_
_entity.id
_entity.type
_entity.pdbx_description
1 polymer ?
#
loop_
_entity_poly.entity_id
_entity_poly.type
_entity_poly.pdbx_seq_one_letter_code
_entity_poly.pdbx_strand_id
1 'polypeptide(L)'
;MEKYIFYRGINIVDLCSYGNFEETIYLFLYKKLPNIKELKEKRNIFINALNLLDEKRIFEMYNNVSHCNILELLRNYFIHSSQDKKKISDINTCYYEILASYLKLINPKYSLENYKNVFLDHKIYTNDFVSSCLLFNFYIKSNCLKEKIKKEKNDKIVMNNIYNYDHINNHIESKDVICKVPQVNYDMYSIKLISNVLIILCDNNINESTFLIRMISNMCTNYFNICISMVTFYIDIFKEINLHTSLQYFLNFKMFQNKKENKDIINDNIEENQLNFFFLKNNNFNKKNNILKKIITDYCKVTSQHNINILNHFIQVENYFLKHKNKYPSLYYYTLLLFHILNIPLYYYPSFYFISRLLSFTAHINEQKENNKIIKYAGVYMGIPARQYVHIEKR
;
A
#
# COMPACT_ATOMS: atom_id res chain seq x y z
N MET A 1 15.32 23.83 -12.79
CA MET A 1 15.46 23.83 -11.32
C MET A 1 14.26 23.06 -10.77
N GLU A 2 14.28 21.82 -10.29
CA GLU A 2 15.32 20.80 -10.03
C GLU A 2 14.95 19.52 -10.80
N LYS A 3 15.91 18.90 -11.51
CA LYS A 3 15.68 17.67 -12.32
C LYS A 3 15.51 16.40 -11.47
N TYR A 4 15.75 16.48 -10.17
CA TYR A 4 15.93 15.33 -9.29
C TYR A 4 14.96 15.41 -8.10
N ILE A 5 14.68 14.24 -7.51
CA ILE A 5 13.92 14.10 -6.27
C ILE A 5 14.90 13.54 -5.24
N PHE A 6 14.90 14.12 -4.04
CA PHE A 6 15.80 13.72 -2.98
C PHE A 6 15.03 13.28 -1.75
N TYR A 7 15.48 12.19 -1.14
CA TYR A 7 15.07 11.77 0.19
C TYR A 7 16.24 11.96 1.13
N ARG A 8 16.09 12.85 2.12
CA ARG A 8 17.15 13.17 3.10
C ARG A 8 18.50 13.52 2.42
N GLY A 9 18.44 14.19 1.27
CA GLY A 9 19.61 14.58 0.47
C GLY A 9 20.11 13.53 -0.54
N ILE A 10 19.54 12.33 -0.58
CA ILE A 10 19.93 11.26 -1.51
C ILE A 10 18.98 11.24 -2.69
N ASN A 11 19.51 11.24 -3.91
CA ASN A 11 18.70 11.16 -5.13
C ASN A 11 17.92 9.83 -5.14
N ILE A 12 16.61 9.91 -5.35
CA ILE A 12 15.73 8.75 -5.37
C ILE A 12 16.15 7.71 -6.42
N VAL A 13 16.71 8.16 -7.55
CA VAL A 13 17.19 7.26 -8.62
C VAL A 13 18.35 6.42 -8.09
N ASP A 14 19.29 7.04 -7.40
CA ASP A 14 20.45 6.33 -6.81
C ASP A 14 19.98 5.37 -5.71
N LEU A 15 18.99 5.78 -4.90
CA LEU A 15 18.39 4.94 -3.88
C LEU A 15 17.70 3.70 -4.48
N CYS A 16 16.99 3.85 -5.60
CA CYS A 16 16.40 2.73 -6.33
C CYS A 16 17.44 1.86 -7.05
N SER A 17 18.53 2.44 -7.55
CA SER A 17 19.58 1.70 -8.25
C SER A 17 20.42 0.88 -7.28
N TYR A 18 20.97 1.51 -6.24
CA TYR A 18 21.98 0.92 -5.36
C TYR A 18 21.44 0.46 -4.01
N GLY A 19 20.40 1.12 -3.51
CA GLY A 19 19.81 0.81 -2.21
C GLY A 19 18.62 -0.15 -2.27
N ASN A 20 17.97 -0.28 -1.13
CA ASN A 20 16.75 -1.07 -0.96
C ASN A 20 15.78 -0.42 0.04
N PHE A 21 14.63 -1.05 0.28
CA PHE A 21 13.61 -0.46 1.13
C PHE A 21 14.01 -0.44 2.62
N GLU A 22 14.74 -1.43 3.13
CA GLU A 22 15.26 -1.41 4.51
C GLU A 22 16.28 -0.29 4.74
N GLU A 23 17.17 -0.05 3.78
CA GLU A 23 18.09 1.10 3.81
C GLU A 23 17.32 2.42 3.81
N THR A 24 16.22 2.48 3.04
CA THR A 24 15.34 3.65 2.98
C THR A 24 14.57 3.85 4.29
N ILE A 25 14.07 2.78 4.92
CA ILE A 25 13.48 2.83 6.26
C ILE A 25 14.49 3.44 7.23
N TYR A 26 15.72 2.95 7.22
CA TYR A 26 16.75 3.44 8.12
C TYR A 26 17.06 4.93 7.86
N LEU A 27 17.16 5.33 6.58
CA LEU A 27 17.36 6.72 6.17
C LEU A 27 16.28 7.67 6.71
N PHE A 28 15.01 7.26 6.66
CA PHE A 28 13.90 8.09 7.12
C PHE A 28 13.82 8.19 8.64
N LEU A 29 13.99 7.06 9.34
CA LEU A 29 13.84 6.96 10.80
C LEU A 29 15.07 7.46 11.57
N TYR A 30 16.27 7.30 11.01
CA TYR A 30 17.54 7.62 11.67
C TYR A 30 18.36 8.70 10.95
N LYS A 31 17.83 9.29 9.87
CA LYS A 31 18.37 10.47 9.18
C LYS A 31 19.76 10.28 8.55
N LYS A 32 20.22 9.04 8.36
CA LYS A 32 21.48 8.67 7.69
C LYS A 32 21.33 7.31 7.01
N LEU A 33 22.21 6.95 6.07
CA LEU A 33 22.27 5.57 5.57
C LEU A 33 22.88 4.63 6.62
N PRO A 34 22.42 3.36 6.71
CA PRO A 34 22.97 2.39 7.63
C PRO A 34 24.29 1.80 7.13
N ASN A 35 25.16 1.42 8.06
CA ASN A 35 26.19 0.42 7.78
C ASN A 35 25.62 -1.01 7.91
N ILE A 36 26.41 -2.02 7.50
CA ILE A 36 25.98 -3.44 7.52
C ILE A 36 25.57 -3.91 8.92
N LYS A 37 26.25 -3.46 9.98
CA LYS A 37 25.93 -3.86 11.36
C LYS A 37 24.61 -3.25 11.82
N GLU A 38 24.40 -1.96 11.54
CA GLU A 38 23.17 -1.23 11.85
C GLU A 38 21.95 -1.82 11.12
N LEU A 39 22.10 -2.14 9.84
CA LEU A 39 21.03 -2.78 9.04
C LEU A 39 20.66 -4.15 9.63
N LYS A 40 21.66 -4.98 9.98
CA LYS A 40 21.44 -6.28 10.62
C LYS A 40 20.74 -6.15 11.97
N GLU A 41 21.13 -5.17 12.78
CA GLU A 41 20.49 -4.90 14.08
C GLU A 41 19.01 -4.55 13.90
N LYS A 42 18.67 -3.63 13.00
CA LYS A 42 17.26 -3.25 12.77
C LYS A 42 16.44 -4.37 12.14
N ARG A 43 17.06 -5.18 11.28
CA ARG A 43 16.42 -6.41 10.77
C ARG A 43 16.12 -7.39 11.90
N ASN A 44 17.01 -7.56 12.89
CA ASN A 44 16.74 -8.42 14.05
C ASN A 44 15.59 -7.89 14.91
N ILE A 45 15.47 -6.56 15.10
CA ILE A 45 14.32 -5.97 15.79
C ILE A 45 13.01 -6.31 15.05
N PHE A 46 13.01 -6.16 13.72
CA PHE A 46 11.87 -6.51 12.88
C PHE A 46 11.49 -7.99 12.98
N ILE A 47 12.48 -8.90 12.89
CA ILE A 47 12.28 -10.35 13.04
C ILE A 47 11.77 -10.70 14.43
N ASN A 48 12.29 -10.06 15.48
CA ASN A 48 11.81 -10.28 16.84
C ASN A 48 10.36 -9.80 17.01
N ALA A 49 9.99 -8.67 16.40
CA ALA A 49 8.61 -8.20 16.39
C ALA A 49 7.68 -9.20 15.67
N LEU A 50 8.13 -9.81 14.57
CA LEU A 50 7.42 -10.92 13.93
C LEU A 50 7.24 -12.10 14.90
N ASN A 51 8.24 -12.45 15.72
CA ASN A 51 8.12 -13.56 16.68
C ASN A 51 7.13 -13.28 17.82
N LEU A 52 7.10 -12.05 18.33
CA LEU A 52 6.33 -11.68 19.53
C LEU A 52 4.83 -11.47 19.29
N LEU A 53 4.41 -11.37 18.03
CA LEU A 53 3.00 -11.17 17.69
C LEU A 53 2.19 -12.44 17.95
N ASP A 54 1.27 -12.36 18.91
CA ASP A 54 0.34 -13.43 19.29
C ASP A 54 -0.57 -13.80 18.10
N GLU A 55 -0.31 -14.97 17.52
CA GLU A 55 -1.04 -15.50 16.38
C GLU A 55 -2.52 -15.71 16.73
N LYS A 56 -2.84 -16.11 17.97
CA LYS A 56 -4.23 -16.34 18.39
C LYS A 56 -5.05 -15.06 18.30
N ARG A 57 -4.53 -13.95 18.83
CA ARG A 57 -5.17 -12.63 18.73
C ARG A 57 -5.37 -12.21 17.28
N ILE A 58 -4.35 -12.42 16.42
CA ILE A 58 -4.46 -12.08 14.99
C ILE A 58 -5.55 -12.90 14.30
N PHE A 59 -5.65 -14.20 14.61
CA PHE A 59 -6.72 -15.06 14.10
C PHE A 59 -8.10 -14.67 14.62
N GLU A 60 -8.23 -14.36 15.90
CA GLU A 60 -9.49 -13.89 16.49
C GLU A 60 -9.95 -12.59 15.83
N MET A 61 -9.04 -11.62 15.66
CA MET A 61 -9.31 -10.38 14.93
C MET A 61 -9.71 -10.63 13.48
N TYR A 62 -9.07 -11.56 12.80
CA TYR A 62 -9.40 -11.93 11.42
C TYR A 62 -10.79 -12.58 11.32
N ASN A 63 -11.13 -13.48 12.27
CA ASN A 63 -12.39 -14.22 12.28
C ASN A 63 -13.59 -13.36 12.68
N ASN A 64 -13.41 -12.45 13.65
CA ASN A 64 -14.45 -11.52 14.11
C ASN A 64 -14.81 -10.48 13.04
N VAL A 65 -13.91 -10.29 12.08
CA VAL A 65 -14.03 -9.31 11.01
C VAL A 65 -14.15 -10.08 9.69
N SER A 66 -15.13 -10.97 9.63
CA SER A 66 -15.46 -11.68 8.39
C SER A 66 -15.79 -10.63 7.32
N HIS A 67 -14.98 -10.61 6.27
CA HIS A 67 -15.12 -9.80 5.06
C HIS A 67 -14.61 -8.35 5.04
N CYS A 68 -13.89 -7.85 6.05
CA CYS A 68 -13.34 -6.49 5.94
C CYS A 68 -12.01 -6.41 5.17
N ASN A 69 -11.77 -5.22 4.60
CA ASN A 69 -10.51 -4.82 3.98
C ASN A 69 -9.34 -4.97 4.96
N ILE A 70 -8.14 -5.31 4.48
CA ILE A 70 -6.91 -5.43 5.27
C ILE A 70 -6.60 -4.14 6.05
N LEU A 71 -6.98 -2.98 5.51
CA LEU A 71 -6.89 -1.71 6.24
C LEU A 71 -7.73 -1.70 7.54
N GLU A 72 -8.92 -2.31 7.53
CA GLU A 72 -9.75 -2.41 8.74
C GLU A 72 -9.13 -3.34 9.79
N LEU A 73 -8.53 -4.45 9.34
CA LEU A 73 -7.76 -5.34 10.22
C LEU A 73 -6.58 -4.61 10.86
N LEU A 74 -5.85 -3.80 10.09
CA LEU A 74 -4.80 -2.92 10.63
C LEU A 74 -5.34 -1.90 11.62
N ARG A 75 -6.49 -1.28 11.32
CA ARG A 75 -7.15 -0.32 12.22
C ARG A 75 -7.48 -0.96 13.56
N ASN A 76 -8.08 -2.15 13.55
CA ASN A 76 -8.34 -2.92 14.77
C ASN A 76 -7.06 -3.26 15.52
N TYR A 77 -5.99 -3.65 14.80
CA TYR A 77 -4.70 -3.95 15.42
C TYR A 77 -4.14 -2.73 16.15
N PHE A 78 -4.25 -1.54 15.55
CA PHE A 78 -3.83 -0.29 16.18
C PHE A 78 -4.68 0.07 17.40
N ILE A 79 -5.99 -0.18 17.38
CA ILE A 79 -6.87 0.04 18.54
C ILE A 79 -6.39 -0.82 19.73
N HIS A 80 -6.19 -2.13 19.51
CA HIS A 80 -5.71 -3.01 20.58
C HIS A 80 -4.31 -2.64 21.06
N SER A 81 -3.38 -2.38 20.13
CA SER A 81 -2.00 -1.99 20.47
C SER A 81 -1.94 -0.68 21.25
N SER A 82 -2.82 0.26 20.94
CA SER A 82 -2.93 1.53 21.67
C SER A 82 -3.36 1.35 23.12
N GLN A 83 -4.26 0.41 23.39
CA GLN A 83 -4.75 0.09 24.74
C GLN A 83 -3.69 -0.63 25.59
N ASP A 84 -2.97 -1.58 24.99
CA ASP A 84 -1.95 -2.37 25.67
C ASP A 84 -0.70 -1.52 25.99
N LYS A 85 -0.27 -0.64 25.06
CA LYS A 85 0.97 0.14 25.19
C LYS A 85 0.72 1.55 25.73
N LYS A 86 0.27 1.63 26.99
CA LYS A 86 0.03 2.91 27.68
C LYS A 86 1.28 3.76 27.92
N LYS A 87 2.49 3.17 27.93
CA LYS A 87 3.77 3.90 28.03
C LYS A 87 4.33 4.22 26.64
N ILE A 88 4.97 5.39 26.51
CA ILE A 88 5.63 5.85 25.29
C ILE A 88 6.71 4.83 24.91
N SER A 89 6.41 4.00 23.92
CA SER A 89 7.40 3.19 23.22
C SER A 89 8.08 4.07 22.17
N ASP A 90 9.35 3.78 21.90
CA ASP A 90 10.10 4.44 20.82
C ASP A 90 9.33 4.30 19.49
N ILE A 91 9.03 5.43 18.86
CA ILE A 91 8.21 5.51 17.64
C ILE A 91 8.83 4.70 16.51
N ASN A 92 10.16 4.71 16.41
CA ASN A 92 10.88 3.97 15.38
C ASN A 92 10.73 2.46 15.60
N THR A 93 10.83 2.00 16.84
CA THR A 93 10.57 0.60 17.19
C THR A 93 9.11 0.21 16.89
N CYS A 94 8.14 1.06 17.22
CA CYS A 94 6.74 0.81 16.88
C CYS A 94 6.49 0.71 15.36
N TYR A 95 7.22 1.46 14.54
CA TYR A 95 7.12 1.32 13.08
C TYR A 95 7.48 -0.11 12.63
N TYR A 96 8.57 -0.69 13.15
CA TYR A 96 8.95 -2.08 12.83
C TYR A 96 7.90 -3.09 13.30
N GLU A 97 7.28 -2.85 14.46
CA GLU A 97 6.19 -3.70 14.97
C GLU A 97 4.95 -3.66 14.07
N ILE A 98 4.58 -2.47 13.57
CA ILE A 98 3.46 -2.32 12.63
C ILE A 98 3.77 -3.02 11.30
N LEU A 99 4.99 -2.88 10.80
CA LEU A 99 5.41 -3.55 9.57
C LEU A 99 5.36 -5.08 9.75
N ALA A 100 5.76 -5.58 10.92
CA ALA A 100 5.72 -7.00 11.25
C ALA A 100 4.27 -7.51 11.36
N SER A 101 3.40 -6.75 12.03
CA SER A 101 1.99 -7.12 12.19
C SER A 101 1.25 -7.11 10.85
N TYR A 102 1.56 -6.15 9.97
CA TYR A 102 1.01 -6.11 8.62
C TYR A 102 1.31 -7.39 7.83
N LEU A 103 2.55 -7.88 7.86
CA LEU A 103 2.93 -9.12 7.18
C LEU A 103 2.12 -10.33 7.69
N LYS A 104 1.92 -10.43 9.01
CA LYS A 104 1.08 -11.48 9.58
C LYS A 104 -0.40 -11.32 9.23
N LEU A 105 -0.93 -10.09 9.23
CA LEU A 105 -2.36 -9.82 8.97
C LEU A 105 -2.76 -10.10 7.52
N ILE A 106 -1.87 -9.86 6.56
CA ILE A 106 -2.09 -10.22 5.15
C ILE A 106 -2.37 -11.72 5.00
N ASN A 107 -1.63 -12.53 5.76
CA ASN A 107 -1.67 -13.98 5.66
C ASN A 107 -1.64 -14.67 7.04
N PRO A 108 -2.75 -14.62 7.80
CA PRO A 108 -2.79 -15.11 9.18
C PRO A 108 -2.59 -16.62 9.26
N LYS A 109 -2.97 -17.37 8.21
CA LYS A 109 -2.90 -18.84 8.14
C LYS A 109 -1.48 -19.40 8.13
N TYR A 110 -0.45 -18.57 8.04
CA TYR A 110 0.94 -19.01 7.98
C TYR A 110 1.72 -18.48 9.18
N SER A 111 2.12 -19.42 10.05
CA SER A 111 2.99 -19.17 11.20
C SER A 111 4.45 -18.96 10.77
N LEU A 112 5.27 -18.44 11.69
CA LEU A 112 6.70 -18.18 11.47
C LEU A 112 7.51 -19.42 11.05
N GLU A 113 7.05 -20.62 11.37
CA GLU A 113 7.66 -21.88 10.91
C GLU A 113 7.55 -22.10 9.39
N ASN A 114 6.55 -21.52 8.73
CA ASN A 114 6.48 -21.50 7.26
C ASN A 114 7.36 -20.41 6.65
N TYR A 115 7.55 -19.29 7.36
CA TYR A 115 8.61 -18.36 7.01
C TYR A 115 9.97 -19.03 7.17
N LYS A 116 10.17 -20.01 8.08
CA LYS A 116 11.43 -20.79 8.19
C LYS A 116 11.81 -21.51 6.89
N ASN A 117 10.84 -21.86 6.05
CA ASN A 117 11.11 -22.39 4.72
C ASN A 117 11.41 -21.30 3.67
N VAL A 118 11.02 -20.04 3.92
CA VAL A 118 11.63 -18.85 3.27
C VAL A 118 13.02 -18.58 3.84
N PHE A 119 13.26 -18.91 5.10
CA PHE A 119 14.59 -18.83 5.74
C PHE A 119 15.56 -19.94 5.25
N LEU A 120 15.09 -21.01 4.60
CA LEU A 120 15.91 -22.21 4.30
C LEU A 120 16.58 -22.23 2.92
N ASP A 121 16.18 -21.40 1.96
CA ASP A 121 17.03 -21.17 0.79
C ASP A 121 18.00 -20.03 1.09
N HIS A 122 19.11 -20.38 1.76
CA HIS A 122 20.31 -19.55 1.96
C HIS A 122 20.88 -18.92 0.65
N LYS A 123 20.28 -19.20 -0.51
CA LYS A 123 20.67 -18.69 -1.83
C LYS A 123 19.89 -17.46 -2.29
N ILE A 124 18.78 -17.08 -1.64
CA ILE A 124 17.95 -15.94 -2.06
C ILE A 124 17.80 -14.90 -0.93
N TYR A 125 18.90 -14.59 -0.25
CA TYR A 125 19.00 -13.28 0.40
C TYR A 125 19.36 -12.26 -0.67
N THR A 126 18.34 -11.73 -1.36
CA THR A 126 18.50 -10.36 -1.84
C THR A 126 18.61 -9.47 -0.60
N ASN A 127 19.43 -8.44 -0.61
CA ASN A 127 19.71 -7.59 0.56
C ASN A 127 18.47 -6.91 1.20
N ASP A 128 17.25 -7.14 0.69
CA ASP A 128 15.98 -6.56 1.13
C ASP A 128 15.01 -7.62 1.69
N PHE A 129 14.99 -7.76 3.01
CA PHE A 129 14.16 -8.76 3.69
C PHE A 129 12.66 -8.40 3.66
N VAL A 130 12.32 -7.12 3.85
CA VAL A 130 10.94 -6.65 3.91
C VAL A 130 10.21 -6.88 2.58
N SER A 131 10.83 -6.48 1.47
CA SER A 131 10.25 -6.65 0.13
C SER A 131 10.08 -8.13 -0.23
N SER A 132 11.04 -8.97 0.18
CA SER A 132 10.98 -10.42 0.01
C SER A 132 9.79 -11.03 0.76
N CYS A 133 9.59 -10.66 2.03
CA CYS A 133 8.47 -11.15 2.83
C CYS A 133 7.11 -10.70 2.29
N LEU A 134 7.00 -9.48 1.77
CA LEU A 134 5.76 -8.99 1.14
C LEU A 134 5.40 -9.83 -0.08
N LEU A 135 6.37 -10.04 -0.98
CA LEU A 135 6.15 -10.77 -2.22
C LEU A 135 5.77 -12.24 -1.96
N PHE A 136 6.46 -12.90 -1.02
CA PHE A 136 6.12 -14.25 -0.57
C PHE A 136 4.65 -14.35 -0.14
N ASN A 137 4.20 -13.41 0.70
CA ASN A 137 2.83 -13.38 1.19
C ASN A 137 1.78 -13.17 0.09
N PHE A 138 2.07 -12.32 -0.89
CA PHE A 138 1.17 -12.10 -2.02
C PHE A 138 0.99 -13.37 -2.87
N TYR A 139 2.07 -14.10 -3.14
CA TYR A 139 2.00 -15.27 -4.01
C TYR A 139 1.44 -16.53 -3.34
N ILE A 140 1.74 -16.80 -2.06
CA ILE A 140 1.17 -17.97 -1.37
C ILE A 140 -0.34 -17.96 -1.44
N LYS A 141 -0.96 -16.82 -1.08
CA LYS A 141 -2.43 -16.73 -1.08
C LYS A 141 -2.99 -16.90 -2.48
N SER A 142 -2.29 -16.41 -3.51
CA SER A 142 -2.67 -16.62 -4.92
C SER A 142 -2.66 -18.10 -5.33
N ASN A 143 -1.67 -18.88 -4.87
CA ASN A 143 -1.55 -20.30 -5.20
C ASN A 143 -2.55 -21.15 -4.42
N CYS A 144 -2.79 -20.85 -3.14
CA CYS A 144 -3.84 -21.49 -2.36
C CYS A 144 -5.23 -21.27 -2.97
N LEU A 145 -5.50 -20.07 -3.49
CA LEU A 145 -6.74 -19.77 -4.24
C LEU A 145 -6.84 -20.62 -5.51
N LYS A 146 -5.75 -20.73 -6.30
CA LYS A 146 -5.72 -21.56 -7.52
C LYS A 146 -5.97 -23.04 -7.21
N GLU A 147 -5.42 -23.58 -6.12
CA GLU A 147 -5.64 -24.97 -5.72
C GLU A 147 -7.08 -25.22 -5.28
N LYS A 148 -7.70 -24.30 -4.54
CA LYS A 148 -9.13 -24.37 -4.21
C LYS A 148 -10.00 -24.37 -5.45
N ILE A 149 -9.76 -23.45 -6.39
CA ILE A 149 -10.49 -23.37 -7.66
C ILE A 149 -10.29 -24.65 -8.49
N LYS A 150 -9.10 -25.26 -8.50
CA LYS A 150 -8.86 -26.55 -9.18
C LYS A 150 -9.63 -27.70 -8.54
N LYS A 151 -9.72 -27.74 -7.21
CA LYS A 151 -10.54 -28.74 -6.50
C LYS A 151 -12.03 -28.53 -6.81
N GLU A 152 -12.51 -27.29 -6.74
CA GLU A 152 -13.90 -26.93 -7.07
C GLU A 152 -14.23 -27.19 -8.54
N LYS A 153 -13.29 -27.04 -9.49
CA LYS A 153 -13.53 -27.36 -10.92
C LYS A 153 -13.65 -28.86 -11.22
N ASN A 154 -13.12 -29.73 -10.36
CA ASN A 154 -13.32 -31.18 -10.49
C ASN A 154 -14.71 -31.62 -10.03
N ASP A 155 -15.40 -30.76 -9.26
CA ASP A 155 -16.80 -30.93 -8.89
C ASP A 155 -17.66 -30.07 -9.86
N LYS A 156 -18.48 -30.73 -10.67
CA LYS A 156 -19.25 -30.18 -11.81
C LYS A 156 -19.68 -28.69 -11.72
N ILE A 157 -19.31 -27.97 -12.78
CA ILE A 157 -19.61 -26.59 -13.16
C ILE A 157 -21.05 -26.13 -12.87
N VAL A 158 -21.18 -25.00 -12.15
CA VAL A 158 -22.17 -23.95 -12.45
C VAL A 158 -21.42 -22.61 -12.50
N MET A 159 -21.07 -22.17 -13.71
CA MET A 159 -20.61 -20.80 -13.99
C MET A 159 -21.82 -19.92 -14.18
N ASN A 160 -22.26 -19.23 -13.12
CA ASN A 160 -23.07 -18.03 -13.24
C ASN A 160 -22.80 -17.14 -12.01
N ASN A 161 -22.42 -15.89 -12.27
CA ASN A 161 -22.23 -14.79 -11.32
C ASN A 161 -20.97 -14.84 -10.43
N ILE A 162 -19.79 -14.62 -11.02
CA ILE A 162 -18.60 -14.14 -10.26
C ILE A 162 -18.78 -12.65 -9.99
N TYR A 163 -19.74 -12.32 -9.14
CA TYR A 163 -19.84 -11.12 -8.32
C TYR A 163 -20.90 -11.45 -7.28
N ASN A 164 -20.51 -12.16 -6.23
CA ASN A 164 -21.03 -12.01 -4.89
C ASN A 164 -20.30 -12.97 -3.96
N TYR A 165 -20.18 -12.55 -2.72
CA TYR A 165 -19.81 -13.39 -1.60
C TYR A 165 -20.53 -14.74 -1.68
N ASP A 166 -19.79 -15.83 -1.65
CA ASP A 166 -20.29 -17.02 -0.98
C ASP A 166 -19.66 -17.10 0.39
N HIS A 167 -20.54 -16.77 1.33
CA HIS A 167 -20.41 -16.80 2.76
C HIS A 167 -19.68 -18.05 3.28
N ILE A 168 -18.92 -17.82 4.36
CA ILE A 168 -18.99 -18.58 5.60
C ILE A 168 -19.71 -19.93 5.43
N ASN A 169 -18.96 -21.01 5.27
CA ASN A 169 -19.21 -22.31 5.91
C ASN A 169 -18.35 -23.41 5.28
N ASN A 170 -17.44 -23.98 6.07
CA ASN A 170 -17.80 -25.20 6.78
C ASN A 170 -16.69 -25.57 7.76
N HIS A 171 -17.14 -25.93 8.97
CA HIS A 171 -16.39 -26.65 9.98
C HIS A 171 -15.34 -27.57 9.37
N ILE A 172 -14.06 -27.31 9.66
CA ILE A 172 -13.05 -28.37 9.62
C ILE A 172 -12.38 -28.34 10.98
N GLU A 173 -13.02 -29.08 11.88
CA GLU A 173 -12.34 -29.84 12.91
C GLU A 173 -11.12 -30.54 12.30
N SER A 174 -10.01 -30.46 13.02
CA SER A 174 -8.92 -31.45 13.05
C SER A 174 -8.85 -32.44 11.87
N LYS A 175 -7.93 -32.17 10.95
CA LYS A 175 -6.95 -33.16 10.48
C LYS A 175 -5.94 -32.46 9.58
N ASP A 176 -4.71 -32.45 10.07
CA ASP A 176 -3.44 -32.14 9.41
C ASP A 176 -3.50 -32.19 7.87
N VAL A 177 -3.83 -31.06 7.26
CA VAL A 177 -3.35 -30.76 5.91
C VAL A 177 -2.15 -29.86 6.10
N ILE A 178 -0.99 -30.49 6.31
CA ILE A 178 0.30 -29.86 6.07
C ILE A 178 0.24 -29.39 4.61
N CYS A 179 -0.11 -28.12 4.40
CA CYS A 179 0.02 -27.49 3.09
C CYS A 179 1.48 -27.67 2.69
N LYS A 180 1.75 -28.56 1.74
CA LYS A 180 3.06 -28.67 1.09
C LYS A 180 3.48 -27.25 0.73
N VAL A 181 4.62 -26.83 1.27
CA VAL A 181 5.17 -25.48 1.06
C VAL A 181 5.15 -25.22 -0.45
N PRO A 182 4.35 -24.27 -0.96
CA PRO A 182 4.39 -23.99 -2.37
C PRO A 182 5.80 -23.46 -2.67
N GLN A 183 6.55 -24.17 -3.52
CA GLN A 183 7.79 -23.66 -4.10
C GLN A 183 7.43 -22.50 -5.01
N VAL A 184 7.29 -21.30 -4.43
CA VAL A 184 7.09 -20.07 -5.19
C VAL A 184 8.48 -19.56 -5.57
N ASN A 185 8.92 -19.84 -6.80
CA ASN A 185 10.07 -19.16 -7.38
C ASN A 185 9.66 -17.72 -7.74
N TYR A 186 9.87 -16.77 -6.82
CA TYR A 186 9.94 -15.36 -7.19
C TYR A 186 11.37 -15.00 -7.56
N ASP A 187 11.53 -14.29 -8.67
CA ASP A 187 12.83 -13.88 -9.17
C ASP A 187 13.34 -12.62 -8.45
N MET A 188 14.67 -12.47 -8.44
CA MET A 188 15.35 -11.30 -7.85
C MET A 188 14.84 -9.98 -8.44
N TYR A 189 14.38 -9.99 -9.70
CA TYR A 189 13.82 -8.84 -10.39
C TYR A 189 12.48 -8.39 -9.76
N SER A 190 11.58 -9.31 -9.40
CA SER A 190 10.31 -8.97 -8.74
C SER A 190 10.54 -8.34 -7.37
N ILE A 191 11.50 -8.87 -6.59
CA ILE A 191 11.83 -8.32 -5.27
C ILE A 191 12.39 -6.89 -5.42
N LYS A 192 13.34 -6.70 -6.35
CA LYS A 192 13.90 -5.37 -6.62
C LYS A 192 12.85 -4.39 -7.11
N LEU A 193 11.90 -4.85 -7.93
CA LEU A 193 10.80 -4.03 -8.42
C LEU A 193 9.90 -3.57 -7.25
N ILE A 194 9.47 -4.48 -6.37
CA ILE A 194 8.67 -4.12 -5.18
C ILE A 194 9.41 -3.16 -4.27
N SER A 195 10.69 -3.42 -4.02
CA SER A 195 11.56 -2.55 -3.23
C SER A 195 11.57 -1.12 -3.79
N ASN A 196 11.81 -0.99 -5.10
CA ASN A 196 11.84 0.30 -5.76
C ASN A 196 10.48 1.01 -5.75
N VAL A 197 9.37 0.27 -5.88
CA VAL A 197 8.02 0.85 -5.76
C VAL A 197 7.78 1.37 -4.35
N LEU A 198 8.14 0.62 -3.32
CA LEU A 198 8.01 1.06 -1.93
C LEU A 198 8.80 2.34 -1.68
N ILE A 199 10.03 2.43 -2.20
CA ILE A 199 10.86 3.64 -2.15
C ILE A 199 10.14 4.80 -2.87
N ILE A 200 9.65 4.60 -4.10
CA ILE A 200 9.00 5.69 -4.86
C ILE A 200 7.71 6.17 -4.19
N LEU A 201 6.93 5.26 -3.63
CA LEU A 201 5.68 5.60 -2.95
C LEU A 201 5.89 6.22 -1.57
N CYS A 202 7.03 6.00 -0.93
CA CYS A 202 7.16 6.25 0.51
C CYS A 202 6.86 7.69 0.91
N ASP A 203 7.37 8.69 0.18
CA ASP A 203 7.28 10.10 0.59
C ASP A 203 6.79 11.04 -0.51
N ASN A 204 5.63 11.67 -0.33
CA ASN A 204 5.01 12.60 -1.28
C ASN A 204 5.11 14.06 -0.83
N ASN A 205 6.12 14.42 -0.03
CA ASN A 205 6.24 15.72 0.63
C ASN A 205 5.02 16.00 1.53
N ILE A 206 4.84 17.27 1.92
CA ILE A 206 3.67 17.71 2.69
C ILE A 206 2.45 17.78 1.76
N ASN A 207 1.64 16.73 1.81
CA ASN A 207 0.27 16.70 1.29
C ASN A 207 -0.75 16.80 2.44
N GLU A 208 -2.04 16.78 2.13
CA GLU A 208 -3.14 16.93 3.10
C GLU A 208 -3.08 15.89 4.23
N SER A 209 -2.78 14.63 3.89
CA SER A 209 -2.67 13.56 4.89
C SER A 209 -1.45 13.72 5.79
N THR A 210 -0.29 14.05 5.22
CA THR A 210 0.93 14.34 5.99
C THR A 210 0.73 15.54 6.90
N PHE A 211 0.07 16.58 6.39
CA PHE A 211 -0.26 17.77 7.15
C PHE A 211 -1.17 17.46 8.34
N LEU A 212 -2.27 16.74 8.12
CA LEU A 212 -3.19 16.30 9.16
C LEU A 212 -2.47 15.48 10.24
N ILE A 213 -1.57 14.58 9.85
CA ILE A 213 -0.81 13.75 10.79
C ILE A 213 0.12 14.59 11.67
N ARG A 214 0.81 15.57 11.07
CA ARG A 214 1.64 16.51 11.84
C ARG A 214 0.80 17.30 12.84
N MET A 215 -0.39 17.75 12.43
CA MET A 215 -1.35 18.40 13.34
C MET A 215 -1.71 17.49 14.52
N ILE A 216 -2.12 16.24 14.25
CA ILE A 216 -2.52 15.28 15.29
C ILE A 216 -1.34 14.96 16.23
N SER A 217 -0.13 14.85 15.70
CA SER A 217 1.06 14.50 16.47
C SER A 217 1.48 15.55 17.51
N ASN A 218 1.00 16.80 17.39
CA ASN A 218 1.18 17.83 18.43
C ASN A 218 0.32 17.56 19.67
N MET A 219 -0.84 16.92 19.50
CA MET A 219 -1.82 16.70 20.57
C MET A 219 -1.76 15.27 21.11
N CYS A 220 -1.45 14.29 20.26
CA CYS A 220 -1.42 12.89 20.62
C CYS A 220 0.01 12.36 20.75
N THR A 221 0.34 11.81 21.91
CA THR A 221 1.66 11.23 22.16
C THR A 221 1.75 9.77 21.71
N ASN A 222 0.66 9.01 21.80
CA ASN A 222 0.59 7.59 21.44
C ASN A 222 0.63 7.41 19.91
N TYR A 223 1.67 6.74 19.42
CA TYR A 223 1.89 6.52 17.99
C TYR A 223 0.79 5.68 17.31
N PHE A 224 0.26 4.66 17.99
CA PHE A 224 -0.82 3.84 17.45
C PHE A 224 -2.11 4.63 17.28
N ASN A 225 -2.43 5.55 18.19
CA ASN A 225 -3.58 6.45 18.03
C ASN A 225 -3.46 7.34 16.79
N ILE A 226 -2.26 7.87 16.53
CA ILE A 226 -2.04 8.64 15.29
C ILE A 226 -2.23 7.72 14.08
N CYS A 227 -1.69 6.50 14.11
CA CYS A 227 -1.85 5.52 13.03
C CYS A 227 -3.31 5.13 12.77
N ILE A 228 -4.18 5.08 13.80
CA ILE A 228 -5.63 4.86 13.63
C ILE A 228 -6.24 5.94 12.73
N SER A 229 -5.91 7.22 12.99
CA SER A 229 -6.38 8.33 12.17
C SER A 229 -5.87 8.22 10.73
N MET A 230 -4.61 7.82 10.53
CA MET A 230 -4.06 7.61 9.19
C MET A 230 -4.79 6.52 8.43
N VAL A 231 -4.95 5.35 9.05
CA VAL A 231 -5.60 4.20 8.39
C VAL A 231 -7.04 4.54 8.03
N THR A 232 -7.74 5.25 8.91
CA THR A 232 -9.12 5.70 8.64
C THR A 232 -9.19 6.57 7.40
N PHE A 233 -8.28 7.54 7.26
CA PHE A 233 -8.18 8.35 6.05
C PHE A 233 -7.95 7.51 4.78
N TYR A 234 -7.10 6.49 4.85
CA TYR A 234 -6.86 5.59 3.72
C TYR A 234 -8.03 4.65 3.42
N ILE A 235 -8.76 4.20 4.45
CA ILE A 235 -10.01 3.45 4.26
C ILE A 235 -10.99 4.30 3.45
N ASP A 236 -11.18 5.56 3.85
CA ASP A 236 -12.11 6.48 3.17
C ASP A 236 -11.69 6.77 1.73
N ILE A 237 -10.39 7.02 1.47
CA ILE A 237 -9.87 7.22 0.10
C ILE A 237 -10.24 6.06 -0.83
N PHE A 238 -10.07 4.82 -0.35
CA PHE A 238 -10.25 3.63 -1.18
C PHE A 238 -11.68 3.08 -1.16
N LYS A 239 -12.56 3.59 -0.29
CA LYS A 239 -13.93 3.06 -0.10
C LYS A 239 -14.78 3.11 -1.37
N GLU A 240 -14.66 4.19 -2.15
CA GLU A 240 -15.45 4.43 -3.36
C GLU A 240 -14.74 3.99 -4.64
N ILE A 241 -13.51 3.45 -4.54
CA ILE A 241 -12.69 3.12 -5.70
C ILE A 241 -12.79 1.62 -6.01
N ASN A 242 -13.45 1.28 -7.11
CA ASN A 242 -13.42 -0.08 -7.62
C ASN A 242 -12.16 -0.31 -8.49
N LEU A 243 -11.14 -0.92 -7.87
CA LEU A 243 -9.86 -1.18 -8.52
C LEU A 243 -9.95 -2.18 -9.69
N HIS A 244 -10.88 -3.15 -9.61
CA HIS A 244 -11.05 -4.16 -10.66
C HIS A 244 -11.66 -3.55 -11.93
N THR A 245 -12.73 -2.77 -11.79
CA THR A 245 -13.35 -2.07 -12.92
C THR A 245 -12.38 -1.07 -13.53
N SER A 246 -11.62 -0.35 -12.70
CA SER A 246 -10.62 0.60 -13.15
C SER A 246 -9.50 -0.07 -13.95
N LEU A 247 -8.96 -1.20 -13.47
CA LEU A 247 -7.95 -1.95 -14.19
C LEU A 247 -8.49 -2.49 -15.53
N GLN A 248 -9.70 -3.06 -15.52
CA GLN A 248 -10.35 -3.55 -16.75
C GLN A 248 -10.60 -2.43 -17.76
N TYR A 249 -11.02 -1.25 -17.29
CA TYR A 249 -11.18 -0.07 -18.14
C TYR A 249 -9.87 0.30 -18.82
N PHE A 250 -8.76 0.40 -18.08
CA PHE A 250 -7.46 0.75 -18.66
C PHE A 250 -6.92 -0.34 -19.61
N LEU A 251 -7.08 -1.63 -19.28
CA LEU A 251 -6.66 -2.73 -20.15
C LEU A 251 -7.45 -2.77 -21.47
N ASN A 252 -8.76 -2.52 -21.40
CA ASN A 252 -9.64 -2.56 -22.57
C ASN A 252 -9.76 -1.21 -23.30
N PHE A 253 -9.05 -0.18 -22.83
CA PHE A 253 -9.10 1.16 -23.40
C PHE A 253 -8.68 1.12 -24.89
N LYS A 254 -9.58 1.45 -25.80
CA LYS A 254 -9.29 1.50 -27.24
C LYS A 254 -9.38 2.92 -27.75
N MET A 255 -8.34 3.35 -28.46
CA MET A 255 -8.31 4.61 -29.20
C MET A 255 -9.00 4.40 -30.55
N PHE A 256 -10.19 4.95 -30.74
CA PHE A 256 -10.82 5.02 -32.07
C PHE A 256 -10.54 6.38 -32.68
N GLN A 257 -9.68 6.44 -33.70
CA GLN A 257 -9.54 7.63 -34.53
C GLN A 257 -10.77 7.76 -35.43
N ASN A 258 -11.73 8.58 -35.02
CA ASN A 258 -12.88 8.87 -35.86
C ASN A 258 -12.52 9.99 -36.86
N LYS A 259 -12.07 9.62 -38.06
CA LYS A 259 -11.64 10.55 -39.13
C LYS A 259 -12.73 11.54 -39.60
N LYS A 260 -13.99 11.37 -39.18
CA LYS A 260 -15.14 12.19 -39.63
C LYS A 260 -15.57 13.30 -38.66
N GLU A 261 -15.23 13.22 -37.37
CA GLU A 261 -15.76 14.16 -36.35
C GLU A 261 -14.70 14.85 -35.49
N ASN A 262 -13.40 14.55 -35.67
CA ASN A 262 -12.31 15.07 -34.82
C ASN A 262 -12.59 14.91 -33.30
N LYS A 263 -13.32 13.86 -32.92
CA LYS A 263 -13.58 13.50 -31.52
C LYS A 263 -13.36 12.00 -31.35
N ASP A 264 -12.51 11.66 -30.39
CA ASP A 264 -12.31 10.28 -29.98
C ASP A 264 -13.54 9.83 -29.18
N ILE A 265 -14.27 8.83 -29.70
CA ILE A 265 -15.41 8.23 -29.01
C ILE A 265 -14.86 7.18 -28.06
N ILE A 266 -14.98 7.40 -26.76
CA ILE A 266 -14.74 6.37 -25.74
C ILE A 266 -16.08 5.74 -25.38
N ASN A 267 -16.10 4.42 -25.26
CA ASN A 267 -17.15 3.72 -24.51
C ASN A 267 -16.88 3.97 -23.01
N ASP A 268 -17.21 5.17 -22.54
CA ASP A 268 -16.91 5.65 -21.18
C ASP A 268 -17.94 5.07 -20.19
N ASN A 269 -17.61 3.92 -19.60
CA ASN A 269 -18.40 3.32 -18.52
C ASN A 269 -17.75 3.50 -17.13
N ILE A 270 -16.71 4.35 -16.99
CA ILE A 270 -16.06 4.60 -15.70
C ILE A 270 -16.53 5.91 -15.08
N GLU A 271 -16.83 5.87 -13.79
CA GLU A 271 -17.23 7.05 -13.02
C GLU A 271 -16.11 8.10 -12.99
N GLU A 272 -16.48 9.38 -13.09
CA GLU A 272 -15.51 10.48 -13.11
C GLU A 272 -14.67 10.54 -11.83
N ASN A 273 -15.25 10.18 -10.67
CA ASN A 273 -14.53 10.12 -9.39
C ASN A 273 -13.41 9.07 -9.42
N GLN A 274 -13.66 7.88 -9.96
CA GLN A 274 -12.63 6.85 -10.13
C GLN A 274 -11.55 7.33 -11.10
N LEU A 275 -11.94 7.99 -12.19
CA LEU A 275 -10.97 8.56 -13.12
C LEU A 275 -10.08 9.61 -12.46
N ASN A 276 -10.66 10.50 -11.65
CA ASN A 276 -9.93 11.56 -10.93
C ASN A 276 -8.94 11.00 -9.89
N PHE A 277 -9.16 9.79 -9.38
CA PHE A 277 -8.22 9.09 -8.50
C PHE A 277 -6.92 8.68 -9.24
N PHE A 278 -7.04 8.22 -10.48
CA PHE A 278 -5.91 7.79 -11.31
C PHE A 278 -5.29 8.93 -12.14
N PHE A 279 -6.06 9.98 -12.45
CA PHE A 279 -5.64 11.08 -13.31
C PHE A 279 -5.99 12.43 -12.68
N LEU A 280 -4.96 13.20 -12.35
CA LEU A 280 -5.04 14.48 -11.65
C LEU A 280 -4.91 15.66 -12.61
N LYS A 281 -5.41 16.83 -12.21
CA LYS A 281 -5.22 18.09 -12.96
C LYS A 281 -3.81 18.67 -12.82
N ASN A 282 -3.09 18.30 -11.76
CA ASN A 282 -1.72 18.75 -11.52
C ASN A 282 -0.69 17.70 -11.93
N ASN A 283 0.54 18.13 -12.17
CA ASN A 283 1.64 17.27 -12.63
C ASN A 283 2.61 16.89 -11.50
N ASN A 284 2.17 16.97 -10.23
CA ASN A 284 3.02 16.79 -9.05
C ASN A 284 3.80 15.48 -9.06
N PHE A 285 3.20 14.41 -9.61
CA PHE A 285 3.80 13.08 -9.66
C PHE A 285 4.56 12.77 -10.95
N ASN A 286 4.63 13.69 -11.92
CA ASN A 286 5.23 13.43 -13.24
C ASN A 286 6.68 12.94 -13.12
N LYS A 287 7.49 13.57 -12.25
CA LYS A 287 8.87 13.14 -12.00
C LYS A 287 8.95 11.70 -11.46
N LYS A 288 8.16 11.37 -10.44
CA LYS A 288 8.12 10.01 -9.87
C LYS A 288 7.58 8.98 -10.85
N ASN A 289 6.53 9.32 -11.60
CA ASN A 289 5.97 8.45 -12.62
C ASN A 289 6.95 8.19 -13.76
N ASN A 290 7.80 9.15 -14.13
CA ASN A 290 8.86 8.92 -15.11
C ASN A 290 9.93 7.95 -14.59
N ILE A 291 10.27 8.00 -13.29
CA ILE A 291 11.19 7.04 -12.67
C ILE A 291 10.53 5.67 -12.59
N LEU A 292 9.28 5.61 -12.12
CA LEU A 292 8.53 4.37 -12.01
C LEU A 292 8.35 3.68 -13.38
N LYS A 293 8.01 4.45 -14.43
CA LYS A 293 7.97 3.96 -15.81
C LYS A 293 9.29 3.31 -16.21
N LYS A 294 10.44 3.95 -15.98
CA LYS A 294 11.76 3.39 -16.30
C LYS A 294 11.99 2.06 -15.59
N ILE A 295 11.71 2.01 -14.29
CA ILE A 295 11.90 0.78 -13.50
C ILE A 295 10.98 -0.34 -13.99
N ILE A 296 9.72 -0.04 -14.30
CA ILE A 296 8.79 -1.02 -14.88
C ILE A 296 9.26 -1.44 -16.28
N THR A 297 9.76 -0.53 -17.13
CA THR A 297 10.29 -0.90 -18.45
C THR A 297 11.45 -1.87 -18.33
N ASP A 298 12.37 -1.67 -17.39
CA ASP A 298 13.54 -2.52 -17.23
C ASP A 298 13.14 -3.92 -16.72
N TYR A 299 12.15 -3.99 -15.83
CA TYR A 299 11.55 -5.27 -15.43
C TYR A 299 10.83 -5.98 -16.59
N CYS A 300 10.02 -5.25 -17.37
CA CYS A 300 9.27 -5.84 -18.49
C CYS A 300 10.20 -6.41 -19.57
N LYS A 301 11.33 -5.75 -19.86
CA LYS A 301 12.33 -6.22 -20.84
C LYS A 301 12.94 -7.58 -20.47
N VAL A 302 13.12 -7.84 -19.18
CA VAL A 302 13.74 -9.08 -18.69
C VAL A 302 12.71 -10.21 -18.54
N THR A 303 11.44 -9.87 -18.30
CA THR A 303 10.40 -10.87 -17.97
C THR A 303 9.62 -11.38 -19.18
N SER A 304 8.93 -10.52 -19.93
CA SER A 304 8.15 -10.96 -21.09
C SER A 304 7.78 -9.83 -22.05
N GLN A 305 7.69 -10.18 -23.35
CA GLN A 305 7.18 -9.28 -24.38
C GLN A 305 5.71 -8.87 -24.13
N HIS A 306 4.92 -9.76 -23.50
CA HIS A 306 3.55 -9.45 -23.11
C HIS A 306 3.48 -8.27 -22.13
N ASN A 307 4.34 -8.26 -21.11
CA ASN A 307 4.42 -7.17 -20.14
C ASN A 307 4.87 -5.85 -20.78
N ILE A 308 5.76 -5.90 -21.78
CA ILE A 308 6.13 -4.73 -22.58
C ILE A 308 4.91 -4.15 -23.32
N ASN A 309 4.11 -5.01 -23.95
CA ASN A 309 2.93 -4.58 -24.69
C ASN A 309 1.89 -3.93 -23.77
N ILE A 310 1.64 -4.50 -22.58
CA ILE A 310 0.73 -3.90 -21.60
C ILE A 310 1.27 -2.54 -21.11
N LEU A 311 2.57 -2.42 -20.83
CA LEU A 311 3.17 -1.15 -20.42
C LEU A 311 3.03 -0.07 -21.51
N ASN A 312 3.31 -0.44 -22.76
CA ASN A 312 3.14 0.46 -23.91
C ASN A 312 1.68 0.92 -24.05
N HIS A 313 0.73 0.02 -23.82
CA HIS A 313 -0.69 0.34 -23.80
C HIS A 313 -1.03 1.37 -22.71
N PHE A 314 -0.56 1.17 -21.48
CA PHE A 314 -0.76 2.15 -20.39
C PHE A 314 -0.11 3.52 -20.70
N ILE A 315 1.04 3.54 -21.37
CA ILE A 315 1.67 4.80 -21.82
C ILE A 315 0.81 5.49 -22.89
N GLN A 316 0.17 4.74 -23.79
CA GLN A 316 -0.77 5.30 -24.77
C GLN A 316 -1.99 5.93 -24.09
N VAL A 317 -2.54 5.24 -23.09
CA VAL A 317 -3.64 5.76 -22.26
C VAL A 317 -3.21 7.03 -21.53
N GLU A 318 -2.03 7.07 -20.90
CA GLU A 318 -1.47 8.30 -20.30
C GLU A 318 -1.43 9.45 -21.31
N ASN A 319 -0.87 9.20 -22.50
CA ASN A 319 -0.76 10.20 -23.55
C ASN A 319 -2.12 10.73 -24.01
N TYR A 320 -3.14 9.87 -24.06
CA TYR A 320 -4.50 10.27 -24.36
C TYR A 320 -5.06 11.24 -23.30
N PHE A 321 -5.01 10.86 -22.02
CA PHE A 321 -5.52 11.71 -20.94
C PHE A 321 -4.79 13.04 -20.85
N LEU A 322 -3.48 13.04 -21.13
CA LEU A 322 -2.68 14.25 -21.18
C LEU A 322 -3.11 15.16 -22.35
N LYS A 323 -3.22 14.62 -23.56
CA LYS A 323 -3.53 15.41 -24.76
C LYS A 323 -4.99 15.90 -24.80
N HIS A 324 -5.94 15.05 -24.43
CA HIS A 324 -7.36 15.32 -24.64
C HIS A 324 -8.06 15.84 -23.37
N LYS A 325 -7.61 15.45 -22.17
CA LYS A 325 -8.24 15.85 -20.91
C LYS A 325 -7.35 16.76 -20.05
N ASN A 326 -6.12 17.05 -20.47
CA ASN A 326 -5.11 17.79 -19.69
C ASN A 326 -4.99 17.23 -18.25
N LYS A 327 -5.02 15.89 -18.13
CA LYS A 327 -4.85 15.19 -16.85
C LYS A 327 -3.56 14.37 -16.87
N TYR A 328 -2.85 14.38 -15.74
CA TYR A 328 -1.60 13.67 -15.51
C TYR A 328 -1.86 12.44 -14.65
N PRO A 329 -1.14 11.33 -14.87
CA PRO A 329 -1.32 10.13 -14.04
C PRO A 329 -0.92 10.43 -12.60
N SER A 330 -1.70 9.94 -11.65
CA SER A 330 -1.31 9.85 -10.24
C SER A 330 -0.30 8.71 -10.05
N LEU A 331 0.28 8.59 -8.86
CA LEU A 331 1.11 7.41 -8.53
C LEU A 331 0.29 6.12 -8.58
N TYR A 332 -1.02 6.19 -8.31
CA TYR A 332 -1.90 5.03 -8.31
C TYR A 332 -2.04 4.37 -9.69
N TYR A 333 -1.85 5.13 -10.77
CA TYR A 333 -2.03 4.59 -12.13
C TYR A 333 -0.98 3.53 -12.48
N TYR A 334 0.30 3.87 -12.32
CA TYR A 334 1.39 2.95 -12.65
C TYR A 334 1.59 1.85 -11.61
N THR A 335 1.20 2.08 -10.36
CA THR A 335 1.21 1.00 -9.37
C THR A 335 0.06 0.02 -9.57
N LEU A 336 -1.09 0.46 -10.12
CA LEU A 336 -2.16 -0.47 -10.52
C LEU A 336 -1.67 -1.41 -11.64
N LEU A 337 -0.98 -0.86 -12.65
CA LEU A 337 -0.32 -1.66 -13.69
C LEU A 337 0.66 -2.68 -13.08
N LEU A 338 1.46 -2.25 -12.11
CA LEU A 338 2.44 -3.11 -11.47
C LEU A 338 1.80 -4.32 -10.76
N PHE A 339 0.68 -4.10 -10.07
CA PHE A 339 -0.07 -5.20 -9.45
C PHE A 339 -0.56 -6.21 -10.49
N HIS A 340 -0.99 -5.72 -11.66
CA HIS A 340 -1.37 -6.60 -12.76
C HIS A 340 -0.17 -7.38 -13.33
N ILE A 341 0.95 -6.72 -13.62
CA ILE A 341 2.17 -7.35 -14.16
C ILE A 341 2.73 -8.42 -13.19
N LEU A 342 2.71 -8.16 -11.89
CA LEU A 342 3.18 -9.10 -10.86
C LEU A 342 2.13 -10.15 -10.48
N ASN A 343 0.92 -10.10 -11.04
CA ASN A 343 -0.21 -10.95 -10.65
C ASN A 343 -0.52 -10.90 -9.15
N ILE A 344 -0.38 -9.71 -8.54
CA ILE A 344 -0.73 -9.47 -7.13
C ILE A 344 -2.23 -9.16 -7.06
N PRO A 345 -3.00 -9.86 -6.20
CA PRO A 345 -4.41 -9.56 -6.04
C PRO A 345 -4.69 -8.12 -5.62
N LEU A 346 -5.65 -7.45 -6.28
CA LEU A 346 -5.93 -6.02 -6.08
C LEU A 346 -6.46 -5.68 -4.68
N TYR A 347 -7.01 -6.63 -3.92
CA TYR A 347 -7.43 -6.36 -2.54
C TYR A 347 -6.25 -6.02 -1.60
N TYR A 348 -5.01 -6.35 -1.98
CA TYR A 348 -3.81 -5.91 -1.24
C TYR A 348 -3.45 -4.45 -1.48
N TYR A 349 -3.92 -3.87 -2.58
CA TYR A 349 -3.47 -2.59 -3.08
C TYR A 349 -3.64 -1.43 -2.09
N PRO A 350 -4.80 -1.26 -1.41
CA PRO A 350 -4.97 -0.18 -0.44
C PRO A 350 -3.99 -0.27 0.72
N SER A 351 -3.80 -1.48 1.25
CA SER A 351 -2.93 -1.72 2.42
C SER A 351 -1.44 -1.63 2.07
N PHE A 352 -1.06 -2.08 0.87
CA PHE A 352 0.30 -1.92 0.37
C PHE A 352 0.66 -0.44 0.23
N TYR A 353 -0.24 0.37 -0.34
CA TYR A 353 -0.03 1.80 -0.46
C TYR A 353 0.07 2.47 0.91
N PHE A 354 -0.82 2.13 1.85
CA PHE A 354 -0.75 2.64 3.22
C PHE A 354 0.60 2.34 3.91
N ILE A 355 1.07 1.09 3.86
CA ILE A 355 2.32 0.68 4.51
C ILE A 355 3.55 1.33 3.85
N SER A 356 3.53 1.52 2.53
CA SER A 356 4.59 2.28 1.86
C SER A 356 4.70 3.71 2.41
N ARG A 357 3.55 4.36 2.63
CA ARG A 357 3.45 5.75 3.10
C ARG A 357 3.72 5.93 4.59
N LEU A 358 3.42 4.89 5.39
CA LEU A 358 3.60 4.89 6.84
C LEU A 358 4.99 5.39 7.25
N LEU A 359 6.03 4.99 6.51
CA LEU A 359 7.42 5.41 6.79
C LEU A 359 7.58 6.93 6.82
N SER A 360 7.07 7.62 5.80
CA SER A 360 7.14 9.09 5.74
C SER A 360 6.32 9.74 6.85
N PHE A 361 5.17 9.16 7.21
CA PHE A 361 4.36 9.67 8.29
C PHE A 361 5.08 9.55 9.63
N THR A 362 5.73 8.42 9.90
CA THR A 362 6.59 8.23 11.07
C THR A 362 7.70 9.28 11.12
N ALA A 363 8.39 9.49 10.00
CA ALA A 363 9.45 10.50 9.90
C ALA A 363 8.94 11.92 10.19
N HIS A 364 7.78 12.29 9.62
CA HIS A 364 7.17 13.60 9.88
C HIS A 364 6.64 13.76 11.31
N ILE A 365 6.16 12.68 11.94
CA ILE A 365 5.79 12.70 13.37
C ILE A 365 7.04 12.97 14.22
N ASN A 366 8.15 12.29 13.93
CA ASN A 366 9.41 12.50 14.65
C ASN A 366 9.89 13.95 14.48
N GLU A 367 9.90 14.48 13.26
CA GLU A 367 10.26 15.88 13.00
C GLU A 367 9.34 16.88 13.70
N GLN A 368 8.04 16.58 13.78
CA GLN A 368 7.08 17.45 14.44
C GLN A 368 7.30 17.45 15.95
N LYS A 369 7.55 16.27 16.55
CA LYS A 369 7.87 16.11 17.98
C LYS A 369 9.21 16.70 18.37
N GLU A 370 10.21 16.68 17.49
CA GLU A 370 11.49 17.36 17.73
C GLU A 370 11.35 18.88 17.69
N ASN A 371 10.56 19.40 16.73
CA ASN A 371 10.38 20.84 16.57
C ASN A 371 9.46 21.48 17.63
N ASN A 372 8.55 20.71 18.24
CA ASN A 372 7.65 21.15 19.32
C ASN A 372 6.84 22.44 19.02
N LYS A 373 6.52 22.71 17.75
CA LYS A 373 5.72 23.87 17.34
C LYS A 373 4.26 23.49 17.12
N ILE A 374 3.38 23.98 17.98
CA ILE A 374 1.93 23.79 17.84
C ILE A 374 1.40 24.73 16.77
N ILE A 375 0.74 24.17 15.77
CA ILE A 375 -0.02 24.93 14.77
C ILE A 375 -1.41 25.19 15.35
N LYS A 376 -1.82 26.46 15.44
CA LYS A 376 -3.17 26.88 15.83
C LYS A 376 -3.80 27.68 14.68
N TYR A 377 -5.06 27.41 14.42
CA TYR A 377 -5.86 28.15 13.44
C TYR A 377 -6.82 29.08 14.18
N ALA A 378 -6.95 30.31 13.68
CA ALA A 378 -8.02 31.22 14.06
C ALA A 378 -9.08 31.19 12.96
N GLY A 379 -10.34 31.04 13.36
CA GLY A 379 -11.48 31.25 12.47
C GLY A 379 -11.92 32.70 12.53
N VAL A 380 -12.35 33.26 11.40
CA VAL A 380 -13.11 34.51 11.39
C VAL A 380 -14.58 34.17 11.54
N TYR A 381 -15.20 34.61 12.63
CA TYR A 381 -16.62 34.39 12.86
C TYR A 381 -17.44 35.24 11.89
N MET A 382 -18.20 34.58 11.01
CA MET A 382 -19.10 35.22 10.03
C MET A 382 -20.59 35.04 10.38
N GLY A 383 -20.88 34.59 11.60
CA GLY A 383 -22.26 34.37 12.06
C GLY A 383 -22.93 35.66 12.55
N ILE A 384 -24.16 35.50 13.05
CA ILE A 384 -24.95 36.61 13.59
C ILE A 384 -24.23 37.20 14.83
N PRO A 385 -24.13 38.52 14.97
CA PRO A 385 -23.56 39.14 16.17
C PRO A 385 -24.31 38.74 17.45
N ALA A 386 -23.74 39.08 18.60
CA ALA A 386 -24.32 38.77 19.90
C ALA A 386 -25.79 39.22 19.98
N ARG A 387 -26.67 38.29 20.37
CA ARG A 387 -28.12 38.50 20.51
C ARG A 387 -28.62 37.94 21.83
N GLN A 388 -29.70 38.50 22.35
CA GLN A 388 -30.30 38.02 23.59
C GLN A 388 -30.96 36.65 23.36
N TYR A 389 -30.82 35.76 24.36
CA TYR A 389 -31.50 34.48 24.35
C TYR A 389 -33.00 34.70 24.51
N VAL A 390 -33.77 34.23 23.52
CA VAL A 390 -35.23 34.26 23.58
C VAL A 390 -35.72 32.95 24.20
N HIS A 391 -36.42 33.05 25.34
CA HIS A 391 -37.04 31.91 26.02
C HIS A 391 -37.88 31.10 25.04
N ILE A 392 -37.87 29.78 25.16
CA ILE A 392 -38.52 28.87 24.20
C ILE A 392 -39.99 29.19 23.97
N GLU A 393 -40.69 29.68 24.99
CA GLU A 393 -42.09 30.12 24.95
C GLU A 393 -42.32 31.46 24.23
N LYS A 394 -41.25 32.20 23.92
CA LYS A 394 -41.27 33.55 23.35
C LYS A 394 -40.53 33.66 22.01
N ARG A 395 -40.13 32.53 21.42
CA ARG A 395 -39.34 32.46 20.18
C ARG A 395 -40.16 32.81 18.94
#